data_AF-A0A8H6H955-F1
#
_entry.id   AF-A0A8H6H955-F1
#
_cell.length_a   1.000
_cell.length_b   1.000
_cell.length_c   1.000
_cell.angle_alpha   90.00
_cell.angle_beta   90.00
_cell.angle_gamma   90.00
#
_symmetry.space_group_name_H-M   'P 1'
#
loop_
_entity.id
_entity.type
_entity.pdbx_description
1 polymer ?
#
loop_
_entity_poly.entity_id
_entity_poly.type
_entity_poly.pdbx_seq_one_letter_code
_entity_poly.pdbx_strand_id
1 'polypeptide(L)'
;MPPRRSHRGSAISPQILADASNGCVESLGKIINELERSFSNCTLDVAKIVFKNLAREVPSHGNFDLPRVLAMNSLQLLEPITRHLPAEATQRTVVLDELVKLVDNICLWTNDILDISDLVDEPHPEERCTAYLAYMSGADPQLETALYASSLFCGLLIRLWLFGIPDGAEAHHWSTPDEFNLLSLMWSCVIDNDGRAMVVSQLSNNSTKARSFVVATLSRMYRAREACLGADKAEQRLIISCVHALVHVTTKLTSSSTTLDSMFRKSGYLRVFSTASASISALIGPEDDRGNRESIRDIADIASTLGVVASSLVFKVNQRYCELFSGDYLQLLECVTKRGLDVELGSDTIAAVESISHALRLLGDVVIHPTFLSALEDIEPRLRGPFRFARLPAGSLQVLCDSLNEKVQIGIDALFYNSRKDEVYVCSSLKCDRSPETPMSASNECSRCFSVLYCSKECQAHDWKEFHHSECKKLKESRFRECQGSDTNRMVRGLFQMEGYIVNLIVQLERVGDIYQVLHHVVDYDVECDDSD
;
A
#
# COMPACT_ATOMS: atom_id res chain seq x y z
N MET A 1 -9.17 -23.11 -43.46
CA MET A 1 -9.43 -23.90 -42.24
C MET A 1 -10.81 -24.55 -42.36
N PRO A 2 -10.95 -25.87 -42.17
CA PRO A 2 -12.28 -26.49 -42.14
C PRO A 2 -13.05 -26.00 -40.91
N PRO A 3 -14.38 -25.84 -40.99
CA PRO A 3 -15.20 -25.44 -39.84
C PRO A 3 -15.03 -26.47 -38.71
N ARG A 4 -14.60 -26.02 -37.54
CA ARG A 4 -14.59 -26.85 -36.32
C ARG A 4 -16.02 -27.34 -36.11
N ARG A 5 -16.24 -28.66 -36.23
CA ARG A 5 -17.53 -29.28 -35.88
C ARG A 5 -17.83 -28.88 -34.44
N SER A 6 -18.91 -28.12 -34.22
CA SER A 6 -19.35 -27.82 -32.87
C SER A 6 -19.76 -29.14 -32.22
N HIS A 7 -18.94 -29.61 -31.27
CA HIS A 7 -19.37 -30.66 -30.37
C HIS A 7 -20.53 -30.08 -29.56
N ARG A 8 -21.77 -30.46 -29.92
CA ARG A 8 -22.91 -30.28 -29.02
C ARG A 8 -22.59 -31.11 -27.78
N GLY A 9 -22.27 -30.45 -26.67
CA GLY A 9 -22.11 -31.11 -25.38
C GLY A 9 -23.37 -31.94 -25.09
N SER A 10 -23.19 -33.15 -24.59
CA SER A 10 -24.31 -33.94 -24.08
C SER A 10 -24.94 -33.19 -22.91
N ALA A 11 -26.25 -32.99 -22.95
CA ALA A 11 -26.98 -32.45 -21.81
C ALA A 11 -26.83 -33.39 -20.59
N ILE A 12 -26.73 -32.83 -19.39
CA ILE A 12 -26.69 -33.61 -18.16
C ILE A 12 -27.99 -34.42 -18.03
N SER A 13 -27.87 -35.73 -17.81
CA SER A 13 -29.02 -36.63 -17.70
C SER A 13 -29.94 -36.21 -16.53
N PRO A 14 -31.28 -36.21 -16.70
CA PRO A 14 -32.22 -35.94 -15.61
C PRO A 14 -32.03 -36.83 -14.38
N GLN A 15 -31.57 -38.07 -14.58
CA GLN A 15 -31.26 -38.99 -13.48
C GLN A 15 -30.09 -38.48 -12.63
N ILE A 16 -29.03 -37.94 -13.26
CA ILE A 16 -27.88 -37.37 -12.55
C ILE A 16 -28.32 -36.17 -11.72
N LEU A 17 -29.16 -35.29 -12.29
CA LEU A 17 -29.70 -34.13 -11.58
C LEU A 17 -30.59 -34.55 -10.39
N ALA A 18 -31.46 -35.53 -10.56
CA ALA A 18 -32.30 -36.05 -9.49
C ALA A 18 -31.47 -36.67 -8.35
N ASP A 19 -30.48 -37.49 -8.69
CA ASP A 19 -29.61 -38.14 -7.72
C ASP A 19 -28.75 -37.12 -6.96
N ALA A 20 -28.18 -36.13 -7.65
CA ALA A 20 -27.42 -35.05 -7.03
C ALA A 20 -28.30 -34.20 -6.10
N SER A 21 -29.54 -33.90 -6.49
CA SER A 21 -30.53 -33.24 -5.63
C SER A 21 -30.85 -34.03 -4.36
N ASN A 22 -30.76 -35.35 -4.42
CA ASN A 22 -30.93 -36.25 -3.28
C ASN A 22 -29.65 -36.42 -2.44
N GLY A 23 -28.57 -35.70 -2.75
CA GLY A 23 -27.31 -35.74 -2.02
C GLY A 23 -26.36 -36.86 -2.45
N CYS A 24 -26.49 -37.39 -3.67
CA CYS A 24 -25.51 -38.33 -4.23
C CYS A 24 -24.22 -37.59 -4.64
N VAL A 25 -23.13 -37.86 -3.93
CA VAL A 25 -21.80 -37.26 -4.18
C VAL A 25 -21.27 -37.61 -5.58
N GLU A 26 -21.44 -38.86 -6.01
CA GLU A 26 -20.96 -39.29 -7.34
C GLU A 26 -21.68 -38.54 -8.47
N SER A 27 -22.99 -38.33 -8.33
CA SER A 27 -23.77 -37.57 -9.31
C SER A 27 -23.38 -36.10 -9.33
N LEU A 28 -23.05 -35.51 -8.17
CA LEU A 28 -22.52 -34.14 -8.11
C LEU A 28 -21.13 -34.04 -8.77
N GLY A 29 -20.26 -35.03 -8.56
CA GLY A 29 -18.97 -35.13 -9.28
C GLY A 29 -19.15 -35.26 -10.79
N LYS A 30 -20.18 -35.98 -11.26
CA LYS A 30 -20.53 -36.03 -12.69
C LYS A 30 -20.98 -34.67 -13.22
N ILE A 31 -21.75 -33.89 -12.44
CA ILE A 31 -22.13 -32.51 -12.81
C ILE A 31 -20.88 -31.63 -12.97
N ILE A 32 -19.94 -31.67 -12.01
CA ILE A 32 -18.68 -30.92 -12.09
C ILE A 32 -17.94 -31.24 -13.40
N ASN A 33 -17.70 -32.53 -13.66
CA ASN A 33 -17.01 -32.98 -14.86
C ASN A 33 -17.72 -32.54 -16.16
N GLU A 34 -19.05 -32.50 -16.19
CA GLU A 34 -19.81 -32.05 -17.36
C GLU A 34 -19.79 -30.52 -17.54
N LEU A 35 -19.75 -29.74 -16.45
CA LEU A 35 -19.59 -28.28 -16.54
C LEU A 35 -18.18 -27.88 -16.99
N GLU A 36 -17.15 -28.60 -16.55
CA GLU A 36 -15.78 -28.42 -17.02
C GLU A 36 -15.67 -28.67 -18.54
N ARG A 37 -16.43 -29.63 -19.06
CA ARG A 37 -16.49 -29.92 -20.51
C ARG A 37 -17.29 -28.88 -21.28
N SER A 38 -18.38 -28.38 -20.70
CA SER A 38 -19.31 -27.51 -21.41
C SER A 38 -20.13 -26.64 -20.46
N PHE A 39 -19.81 -25.35 -20.43
CA PHE A 39 -20.56 -24.37 -19.63
C PHE A 39 -22.03 -24.20 -20.04
N SER A 40 -22.43 -24.61 -21.25
CA SER A 40 -23.85 -24.60 -21.65
C SER A 40 -24.72 -25.56 -20.84
N ASN A 41 -24.10 -26.46 -20.07
CA ASN A 41 -24.79 -27.34 -19.14
C ASN A 41 -25.12 -26.68 -17.79
N CYS A 42 -24.73 -25.40 -17.58
CA CYS A 42 -25.06 -24.64 -16.38
C CYS A 42 -26.54 -24.19 -16.43
N THR A 43 -27.45 -25.07 -16.01
CA THR A 43 -28.90 -24.81 -15.99
C THR A 43 -29.38 -24.34 -14.63
N LEU A 44 -30.60 -23.78 -14.59
CA LEU A 44 -31.27 -23.41 -13.32
C LEU A 44 -31.42 -24.61 -12.37
N ASP A 45 -31.58 -25.82 -12.87
CA ASP A 45 -31.70 -27.02 -12.03
C ASP A 45 -30.37 -27.38 -11.37
N VAL A 46 -29.25 -27.20 -12.07
CA VAL A 46 -27.90 -27.35 -11.47
C VAL A 46 -27.71 -26.32 -10.34
N ALA A 47 -28.07 -25.05 -10.58
CA ALA A 47 -27.99 -24.02 -9.56
C ALA A 47 -28.84 -24.35 -8.31
N LYS A 48 -30.08 -24.82 -8.50
CA LYS A 48 -30.96 -25.24 -7.39
C LYS A 48 -30.36 -26.38 -6.56
N ILE A 49 -29.67 -27.34 -7.19
CA ILE A 49 -29.00 -28.44 -6.48
C ILE A 49 -27.88 -27.88 -5.60
N VAL A 50 -27.04 -27.01 -6.15
CA VAL A 50 -25.95 -26.33 -5.42
C VAL A 50 -26.50 -25.54 -4.23
N PHE A 51 -27.54 -24.73 -4.45
CA PHE A 51 -28.19 -23.94 -3.41
C PHE A 51 -28.78 -24.80 -2.30
N LYS A 52 -29.45 -25.90 -2.65
CA LYS A 52 -29.99 -26.84 -1.67
C LYS A 52 -28.91 -27.44 -0.77
N ASN A 53 -27.73 -27.72 -1.31
CA ASN A 53 -26.62 -28.27 -0.54
C ASN A 53 -25.96 -27.22 0.36
N LEU A 54 -25.79 -25.99 -0.15
CA LEU A 54 -25.21 -24.87 0.61
C LEU A 54 -26.19 -24.28 1.64
N ALA A 55 -27.50 -24.47 1.46
CA ALA A 55 -28.52 -24.07 2.43
C ALA A 55 -28.56 -24.94 3.69
N ARG A 56 -27.84 -26.07 3.72
CA ARG A 56 -27.77 -26.94 4.89
C ARG A 56 -26.98 -26.26 6.01
N GLU A 57 -27.37 -26.55 7.24
CA GLU A 57 -26.63 -26.09 8.43
C GLU A 57 -25.21 -26.66 8.43
N VAL A 58 -24.24 -25.82 8.78
CA VAL A 58 -22.84 -26.23 8.94
C VAL A 58 -22.71 -27.04 10.24
N PRO A 59 -22.21 -28.30 10.18
CA PRO A 59 -22.07 -29.15 11.36
C PRO A 59 -21.18 -28.51 12.43
N SER A 60 -21.61 -28.54 13.69
CA SER A 60 -20.90 -27.84 14.76
C SER A 60 -19.52 -28.41 15.09
N HIS A 61 -19.27 -29.73 14.98
CA HIS A 61 -17.92 -30.34 15.15
C HIS A 61 -17.79 -31.76 14.55
N GLY A 62 -16.57 -32.12 14.10
CA GLY A 62 -15.93 -33.38 14.53
C GLY A 62 -15.85 -34.59 13.60
N ASN A 63 -16.59 -34.69 12.50
CA ASN A 63 -16.40 -35.78 11.53
C ASN A 63 -16.55 -35.29 10.09
N PHE A 64 -15.64 -35.70 9.20
CA PHE A 64 -15.81 -35.52 7.76
C PHE A 64 -17.07 -36.28 7.33
N ASP A 65 -18.17 -35.56 7.16
CA ASP A 65 -19.49 -36.12 6.95
C ASP A 65 -19.99 -35.84 5.54
N LEU A 66 -21.05 -36.54 5.15
CA LEU A 66 -21.68 -36.37 3.83
C LEU A 66 -22.06 -34.91 3.53
N PRO A 67 -22.62 -34.12 4.48
CA PRO A 67 -22.82 -32.69 4.30
C PRO A 67 -21.59 -31.90 3.84
N ARG A 68 -20.42 -32.10 4.45
CA ARG A 68 -19.17 -31.42 4.06
C ARG A 68 -18.75 -31.74 2.64
N VAL A 69 -18.77 -33.02 2.26
CA VAL A 69 -18.42 -33.44 0.89
C VAL A 69 -19.36 -32.81 -0.13
N LEU A 70 -20.66 -32.78 0.18
CA LEU A 70 -21.65 -32.13 -0.69
C LEU A 70 -21.45 -30.63 -0.78
N ALA A 71 -21.15 -29.95 0.33
CA ALA A 71 -20.88 -28.52 0.36
C ALA A 71 -19.61 -28.18 -0.44
N MET A 72 -18.52 -28.91 -0.24
CA MET A 72 -17.25 -28.72 -0.95
C MET A 72 -17.43 -28.84 -2.46
N ASN A 73 -18.09 -29.91 -2.94
CA ASN A 73 -18.40 -30.08 -4.35
C ASN A 73 -19.37 -28.99 -4.87
N SER A 74 -20.27 -28.50 -4.03
CA SER A 74 -21.20 -27.42 -4.39
C SER A 74 -20.49 -26.06 -4.48
N LEU A 75 -19.49 -25.78 -3.64
CA LEU A 75 -18.66 -24.58 -3.74
C LEU A 75 -17.83 -24.56 -5.03
N GLN A 76 -17.30 -25.71 -5.46
CA GLN A 76 -16.59 -25.83 -6.75
C GLN A 76 -17.49 -25.47 -7.94
N LEU A 77 -18.80 -25.66 -7.81
CA LEU A 77 -19.77 -25.32 -8.84
C LEU A 77 -20.19 -23.84 -8.82
N LEU A 78 -19.82 -23.05 -7.79
CA LEU A 78 -20.20 -21.64 -7.74
C LEU A 78 -19.53 -20.81 -8.85
N GLU A 79 -18.25 -21.05 -9.14
CA GLU A 79 -17.55 -20.35 -10.22
C GLU A 79 -18.22 -20.53 -11.60
N PRO A 80 -18.49 -21.75 -12.10
CA PRO A 80 -19.17 -21.90 -13.38
C PRO A 80 -20.60 -21.34 -13.35
N ILE A 81 -21.31 -21.42 -12.22
CA ILE A 81 -22.65 -20.83 -12.08
C ILE A 81 -22.62 -19.31 -12.18
N THR A 82 -21.67 -18.65 -11.53
CA THR A 82 -21.56 -17.19 -11.52
C THR A 82 -21.01 -16.65 -12.84
N ARG A 83 -20.04 -17.34 -13.44
CA ARG A 83 -19.48 -16.97 -14.75
C ARG A 83 -20.48 -17.16 -15.89
N HIS A 84 -21.32 -18.19 -15.79
CA HIS A 84 -22.27 -18.58 -16.83
C HIS A 84 -23.71 -18.51 -16.35
N LEU A 85 -24.04 -17.41 -15.66
CA LEU A 85 -25.42 -17.09 -15.34
C LEU A 85 -26.30 -17.23 -16.59
N PRO A 86 -27.52 -17.77 -16.45
CA PRO A 86 -28.41 -17.96 -17.59
C PRO A 86 -28.54 -16.70 -18.45
N ALA A 87 -28.47 -16.84 -19.77
CA ALA A 87 -28.64 -15.71 -20.68
C ALA A 87 -30.05 -15.10 -20.59
N GLU A 88 -31.05 -15.90 -20.19
CA GLU A 88 -32.41 -15.43 -19.95
C GLU A 88 -32.46 -14.60 -18.66
N ALA A 89 -32.78 -13.30 -18.80
CA ALA A 89 -32.78 -12.34 -17.70
C ALA A 89 -33.59 -12.80 -16.48
N THR A 90 -34.77 -13.41 -16.69
CA THR A 90 -35.62 -13.92 -15.61
C THR A 90 -34.93 -15.02 -14.81
N GLN A 91 -34.25 -15.96 -15.48
CA GLN A 91 -33.53 -17.04 -14.81
C GLN A 91 -32.31 -16.51 -14.07
N ARG A 92 -31.59 -15.55 -14.67
CA ARG A 92 -30.47 -14.86 -14.02
C ARG A 92 -30.90 -14.20 -12.71
N THR A 93 -31.99 -13.44 -12.71
CA THR A 93 -32.51 -12.78 -11.49
C THR A 93 -32.84 -13.81 -10.40
N VAL A 94 -33.50 -14.91 -10.76
CA VAL A 94 -33.82 -15.98 -9.79
C VAL A 94 -32.55 -16.59 -9.18
N VAL A 95 -31.52 -16.85 -9.98
CA VAL A 95 -30.25 -17.40 -9.50
C VAL A 95 -29.53 -16.41 -8.58
N LEU A 96 -29.50 -15.13 -8.95
CA LEU A 96 -28.87 -14.07 -8.15
C LEU A 96 -29.57 -13.84 -6.81
N ASP A 97 -30.90 -13.77 -6.80
CA ASP A 97 -31.68 -13.57 -5.57
C ASP A 97 -31.45 -14.72 -4.57
N GLU A 98 -31.31 -15.95 -5.05
CA GLU A 98 -30.98 -17.10 -4.20
C GLU A 98 -29.52 -17.08 -3.73
N LEU A 99 -28.56 -16.71 -4.58
CA LEU A 99 -27.15 -16.55 -4.17
C LEU A 99 -27.00 -15.50 -3.08
N VAL A 100 -27.67 -14.35 -3.21
CA VAL A 100 -27.67 -13.27 -2.22
C VAL A 100 -28.15 -13.77 -0.85
N LYS A 101 -29.23 -14.57 -0.81
CA LYS A 101 -29.74 -15.17 0.44
C LYS A 101 -28.77 -16.18 1.05
N LEU A 102 -27.91 -16.79 0.25
CA LEU A 102 -26.98 -17.83 0.66
C LEU A 102 -25.57 -17.33 0.99
N VAL A 103 -25.26 -16.05 0.82
CA VAL A 103 -23.92 -15.47 1.07
C VAL A 103 -23.35 -15.90 2.42
N ASP A 104 -24.12 -15.77 3.50
CA ASP A 104 -23.66 -16.11 4.85
C ASP A 104 -23.37 -17.61 4.98
N ASN A 105 -24.24 -18.47 4.44
CA ASN A 105 -24.02 -19.92 4.45
C ASN A 105 -22.83 -20.33 3.59
N ILE A 106 -22.62 -19.70 2.44
CA ILE A 106 -21.44 -19.90 1.59
C ILE A 106 -20.18 -19.56 2.39
N CYS A 107 -20.18 -18.45 3.12
CA CYS A 107 -19.04 -18.05 3.95
C CYS A 107 -18.79 -19.03 5.11
N LEU A 108 -19.85 -19.52 5.77
CA LEU A 108 -19.73 -20.51 6.84
C LEU A 108 -19.16 -21.84 6.33
N TRP A 109 -19.67 -22.35 5.22
CA TRP A 109 -19.15 -23.58 4.59
C TRP A 109 -17.72 -23.42 4.13
N THR A 110 -17.39 -22.27 3.52
CA THR A 110 -16.00 -21.95 3.14
C THR A 110 -15.09 -21.99 4.36
N ASN A 111 -15.49 -21.33 5.44
CA ASN A 111 -14.69 -21.28 6.66
C ASN A 111 -14.51 -22.67 7.29
N ASP A 112 -15.56 -23.50 7.33
CA ASP A 112 -15.48 -24.88 7.83
C ASP A 112 -14.53 -25.73 6.98
N ILE A 113 -14.58 -25.60 5.65
CA ILE A 113 -13.68 -26.33 4.74
C ILE A 113 -12.22 -25.92 4.94
N LEU A 114 -11.96 -24.63 5.18
CA LEU A 114 -10.63 -24.13 5.53
C LEU A 114 -10.13 -24.59 6.91
N ASP A 115 -11.01 -25.06 7.80
CA ASP A 115 -10.63 -25.61 9.12
C ASP A 115 -10.24 -27.10 9.03
N ILE A 116 -10.72 -27.81 8.01
CA ILE A 116 -10.47 -29.26 7.83
C ILE A 116 -9.50 -29.56 6.71
N SER A 117 -8.95 -28.55 6.05
CA SER A 117 -8.09 -28.71 4.86
C SER A 117 -6.85 -29.56 5.10
N ASP A 118 -6.32 -29.56 6.33
CA ASP A 118 -5.23 -30.45 6.73
C ASP A 118 -5.59 -31.95 6.59
N LEU A 119 -6.88 -32.29 6.46
CA LEU A 119 -7.39 -33.66 6.32
C LEU A 119 -7.65 -34.07 4.87
N VAL A 120 -7.67 -33.12 3.93
CA VAL A 120 -7.90 -33.39 2.52
C VAL A 120 -6.55 -33.27 1.82
N ASP A 121 -6.15 -34.27 1.03
CA ASP A 121 -4.92 -34.25 0.20
C ASP A 121 -5.04 -33.23 -0.96
N GLU A 122 -5.61 -32.06 -0.68
CA GLU A 122 -5.88 -31.00 -1.63
C GLU A 122 -4.91 -29.85 -1.37
N PRO A 123 -3.96 -29.60 -2.28
CA PRO A 123 -3.03 -28.50 -2.11
C PRO A 123 -3.79 -27.17 -2.24
N HIS A 124 -3.62 -26.29 -1.26
CA HIS A 124 -4.02 -24.87 -1.29
C HIS A 124 -5.53 -24.60 -1.46
N PRO A 125 -6.40 -25.08 -0.55
CA PRO A 125 -7.84 -24.79 -0.62
C PRO A 125 -8.15 -23.28 -0.54
N GLU A 126 -7.25 -22.46 0.01
CA GLU A 126 -7.39 -21.01 0.10
C GLU A 126 -7.37 -20.34 -1.26
N GLU A 127 -6.56 -20.86 -2.20
CA GLU A 127 -6.48 -20.37 -3.57
C GLU A 127 -7.84 -20.52 -4.24
N ARG A 128 -8.42 -21.72 -4.13
CA ARG A 128 -9.75 -22.00 -4.67
C ARG A 128 -10.85 -21.17 -4.02
N CYS A 129 -10.80 -21.03 -2.69
CA CYS A 129 -11.72 -20.18 -1.94
C CYS A 129 -11.68 -18.74 -2.43
N THR A 130 -10.48 -18.22 -2.60
CA THR A 130 -10.27 -16.86 -3.08
C THR A 130 -10.78 -16.69 -4.51
N ALA A 131 -10.49 -17.65 -5.40
CA ALA A 131 -10.91 -17.60 -6.80
C ALA A 131 -12.43 -17.51 -6.95
N TYR A 132 -13.22 -18.42 -6.35
CA TYR A 132 -14.68 -18.34 -6.52
C TYR A 132 -15.30 -17.14 -5.81
N LEU A 133 -14.75 -16.68 -4.68
CA LEU A 133 -15.22 -15.45 -4.03
C LEU A 133 -14.96 -14.22 -4.91
N ALA A 134 -13.80 -14.14 -5.55
CA ALA A 134 -13.50 -13.10 -6.53
C ALA A 134 -14.47 -13.15 -7.72
N TYR A 135 -14.77 -14.35 -8.24
CA TYR A 135 -15.76 -14.50 -9.32
C TYR A 135 -17.17 -14.11 -8.87
N MET A 136 -17.61 -14.48 -7.66
CA MET A 136 -18.90 -14.07 -7.11
C MET A 136 -18.99 -12.54 -6.99
N SER A 137 -17.94 -11.92 -6.44
CA SER A 137 -17.88 -10.47 -6.26
C SER A 137 -17.90 -9.71 -7.59
N GLY A 138 -17.29 -10.25 -8.65
CA GLY A 138 -17.26 -9.62 -9.97
C GLY A 138 -18.44 -9.95 -10.88
N ALA A 139 -19.31 -10.90 -10.49
CA ALA A 139 -20.38 -11.39 -11.36
C ALA A 139 -21.59 -10.43 -11.44
N ASP A 140 -21.97 -9.82 -10.32
CA ASP A 140 -23.15 -8.96 -10.25
C ASP A 140 -23.06 -7.96 -9.07
N PRO A 141 -23.38 -6.66 -9.27
CA PRO A 141 -23.33 -5.66 -8.20
C PRO A 141 -24.22 -5.96 -6.99
N GLN A 142 -25.35 -6.65 -7.18
CA GLN A 142 -26.24 -7.03 -6.07
C GLN A 142 -25.58 -8.08 -5.18
N LEU A 143 -24.89 -9.05 -5.79
CA LEU A 143 -24.15 -10.08 -5.08
C LEU A 143 -22.90 -9.50 -4.40
N GLU A 144 -22.19 -8.59 -5.07
CA GLU A 144 -21.08 -7.82 -4.50
C GLU A 144 -21.51 -7.07 -3.23
N THR A 145 -22.61 -6.30 -3.32
CA THR A 145 -23.16 -5.56 -2.17
C THR A 145 -23.53 -6.50 -1.02
N ALA A 146 -24.15 -7.64 -1.33
CA ALA A 146 -24.52 -8.63 -0.32
C ALA A 146 -23.28 -9.27 0.37
N LEU A 147 -22.22 -9.54 -0.39
CA LEU A 147 -20.95 -10.03 0.15
C LEU A 147 -20.33 -9.00 1.10
N TYR A 148 -20.20 -7.74 0.68
CA TYR A 148 -19.57 -6.70 1.49
C TYR A 148 -20.38 -6.33 2.74
N ALA A 149 -21.70 -6.43 2.70
CA ALA A 149 -22.56 -6.26 3.87
C ALA A 149 -22.49 -7.44 4.86
N SER A 150 -21.98 -8.61 4.45
CA SER A 150 -21.87 -9.78 5.32
C SER A 150 -20.66 -9.69 6.26
N SER A 151 -20.94 -9.75 7.56
CA SER A 151 -19.89 -9.83 8.59
C SER A 151 -19.10 -11.14 8.53
N LEU A 152 -19.71 -12.22 8.05
CA LEU A 152 -19.09 -13.54 7.87
C LEU A 152 -18.12 -13.52 6.69
N PHE A 153 -18.52 -12.91 5.56
CA PHE A 153 -17.64 -12.69 4.42
C PHE A 153 -16.41 -11.87 4.83
N CYS A 154 -16.59 -10.74 5.51
CA CYS A 154 -15.46 -9.92 5.95
C CYS A 154 -14.56 -10.67 6.96
N GLY A 155 -15.14 -11.48 7.84
CA GLY A 155 -14.39 -12.34 8.75
C GLY A 155 -13.54 -13.39 8.03
N LEU A 156 -14.12 -14.03 7.00
CA LEU A 156 -13.46 -15.00 6.13
C LEU A 156 -12.36 -14.34 5.28
N LEU A 157 -12.62 -13.17 4.70
CA LEU A 157 -11.67 -12.39 3.93
C LEU A 157 -10.45 -12.00 4.77
N ILE A 158 -10.65 -11.59 6.02
CA ILE A 158 -9.55 -11.36 6.97
C ILE A 158 -8.81 -12.67 7.26
N ARG A 159 -9.51 -13.80 7.45
CA ARG A 159 -8.86 -15.11 7.66
C ARG A 159 -7.96 -15.48 6.48
N LEU A 160 -8.46 -15.36 5.24
CA LEU A 160 -7.68 -15.59 4.02
C LEU A 160 -6.50 -14.61 3.92
N TRP A 161 -6.68 -13.36 4.33
CA TRP A 161 -5.58 -12.38 4.43
C TRP A 161 -4.50 -12.78 5.44
N LEU A 162 -4.87 -13.40 6.55
CA LEU A 162 -3.92 -13.91 7.52
C LEU A 162 -3.25 -15.21 7.06
N PHE A 163 -3.89 -15.92 6.13
CA PHE A 163 -3.34 -17.12 5.53
C PHE A 163 -2.13 -16.78 4.64
N GLY A 164 -1.16 -17.70 4.57
CA GLY A 164 0.05 -17.50 3.76
C GLY A 164 1.15 -16.67 4.43
N ILE A 165 1.22 -16.67 5.78
CA ILE A 165 2.46 -16.34 6.51
C ILE A 165 3.00 -17.64 7.12
N PRO A 166 3.48 -18.63 6.32
CA PRO A 166 4.20 -19.73 6.91
C PRO A 166 5.45 -19.19 7.60
N ASP A 167 5.69 -19.62 8.84
CA ASP A 167 6.90 -19.34 9.60
C ASP A 167 8.11 -19.97 8.86
N GLY A 168 8.69 -19.23 7.92
CA GLY A 168 9.93 -19.59 7.26
C GLY A 168 9.84 -20.55 6.06
N ALA A 169 8.65 -20.82 5.50
CA ALA A 169 8.58 -21.52 4.22
C ALA A 169 9.04 -20.59 3.08
N GLU A 170 9.85 -21.15 2.18
CA GLU A 170 10.42 -20.48 1.01
C GLU A 170 9.35 -19.65 0.30
N ALA A 171 9.72 -18.42 -0.08
CA ALA A 171 8.83 -17.44 -0.70
C ALA A 171 8.06 -18.08 -1.87
N HIS A 172 6.85 -18.57 -1.60
CA HIS A 172 5.93 -19.00 -2.64
C HIS A 172 5.74 -17.81 -3.57
N HIS A 173 5.88 -18.08 -4.87
CA HIS A 173 5.92 -17.06 -5.90
C HIS A 173 4.67 -16.17 -5.80
N TRP A 174 4.90 -14.86 -5.65
CA TRP A 174 3.90 -13.79 -5.73
C TRP A 174 3.17 -13.71 -7.10
N SER A 175 3.51 -14.62 -8.02
CA SER A 175 2.97 -14.73 -9.36
C SER A 175 1.81 -15.72 -9.48
N THR A 176 1.29 -16.29 -8.38
CA THR A 176 0.04 -17.04 -8.48
C THR A 176 -1.13 -16.06 -8.71
N PRO A 177 -2.05 -16.37 -9.64
CA PRO A 177 -3.28 -15.61 -9.83
C PRO A 177 -4.09 -15.40 -8.54
N ASP A 178 -3.86 -16.21 -7.52
CA ASP A 178 -4.63 -16.24 -6.27
C ASP A 178 -4.28 -15.10 -5.32
N GLU A 179 -3.00 -14.74 -5.18
CA GLU A 179 -2.65 -13.56 -4.38
C GLU A 179 -3.25 -12.30 -5.00
N PHE A 180 -3.29 -12.22 -6.33
CA PHE A 180 -3.98 -11.14 -7.04
C PHE A 180 -5.48 -11.15 -6.76
N ASN A 181 -6.14 -12.31 -6.80
CA ASN A 181 -7.57 -12.44 -6.48
C ASN A 181 -7.87 -11.98 -5.04
N LEU A 182 -7.04 -12.35 -4.06
CA LEU A 182 -7.24 -11.98 -2.66
C LEU A 182 -7.05 -10.47 -2.45
N LEU A 183 -6.01 -9.89 -3.06
CA LEU A 183 -5.75 -8.46 -3.02
C LEU A 183 -6.87 -7.67 -3.69
N SER A 184 -7.33 -8.11 -4.86
CA SER A 184 -8.44 -7.51 -5.59
C SER A 184 -9.74 -7.57 -4.76
N LEU A 185 -10.04 -8.72 -4.15
CA LEU A 185 -11.23 -8.89 -3.30
C LEU A 185 -11.19 -7.98 -2.06
N MET A 186 -10.03 -7.92 -1.38
CA MET A 186 -9.84 -7.00 -0.24
C MET A 186 -9.96 -5.54 -0.67
N TRP A 187 -9.36 -5.19 -1.81
CA TRP A 187 -9.41 -3.84 -2.34
C TRP A 187 -10.84 -3.39 -2.63
N SER A 188 -11.60 -4.18 -3.38
CA SER A 188 -12.99 -3.88 -3.71
C SER A 188 -13.87 -3.80 -2.45
N CYS A 189 -13.69 -4.73 -1.50
CA CYS A 189 -14.40 -4.71 -0.22
C CYS A 189 -14.10 -3.45 0.62
N VAL A 190 -12.87 -2.96 0.62
CA VAL A 190 -12.45 -1.79 1.41
C VAL A 190 -12.76 -0.46 0.69
N ILE A 191 -12.89 -0.44 -0.63
CA ILE A 191 -13.42 0.74 -1.34
C ILE A 191 -14.88 0.95 -0.97
N ASP A 192 -15.67 -0.11 -0.94
CA ASP A 192 -17.06 -0.06 -0.50
C ASP A 192 -17.17 0.43 0.95
N ASN A 193 -18.18 1.26 1.23
CA ASN A 193 -18.32 1.87 2.56
C ASN A 193 -18.76 0.85 3.61
N ASP A 194 -19.68 -0.05 3.25
CA ASP A 194 -20.23 -1.06 4.17
C ASP A 194 -19.21 -2.16 4.40
N GLY A 195 -18.58 -2.67 3.34
CA GLY A 195 -17.46 -3.60 3.41
C GLY A 195 -16.31 -3.07 4.27
N ARG A 196 -15.90 -1.82 4.05
CA ARG A 196 -14.88 -1.17 4.89
C ARG A 196 -15.30 -1.07 6.36
N ALA A 197 -16.54 -0.68 6.64
CA ALA A 197 -17.04 -0.60 8.00
C ALA A 197 -17.05 -1.98 8.69
N MET A 198 -17.42 -3.03 7.97
CA MET A 198 -17.39 -4.42 8.46
C MET A 198 -15.96 -4.89 8.74
N VAL A 199 -15.02 -4.69 7.81
CA VAL A 199 -13.59 -5.04 8.01
C VAL A 199 -13.01 -4.29 9.21
N VAL A 200 -13.25 -2.98 9.31
CA VAL A 200 -12.79 -2.16 10.44
C VAL A 200 -13.38 -2.65 11.77
N SER A 201 -14.68 -2.98 11.80
CA SER A 201 -15.35 -3.53 12.98
C SER A 201 -14.71 -4.85 13.41
N GLN A 202 -14.53 -5.79 12.49
CA GLN A 202 -13.92 -7.10 12.75
C GLN A 202 -12.49 -6.98 13.31
N LEU A 203 -11.66 -6.11 12.73
CA LEU A 203 -10.30 -5.90 13.22
C LEU A 203 -10.28 -5.15 14.55
N SER A 204 -11.15 -4.15 14.74
CA SER A 204 -11.18 -3.35 15.97
C SER A 204 -11.65 -4.14 17.19
N ASN A 205 -12.51 -5.15 16.99
CA ASN A 205 -13.01 -6.02 18.05
C ASN A 205 -11.97 -7.03 18.57
N ASN A 206 -10.86 -7.25 17.85
CA ASN A 206 -9.82 -8.19 18.25
C ASN A 206 -8.41 -7.65 17.94
N SER A 207 -7.77 -7.06 18.95
CA SER A 207 -6.44 -6.44 18.80
C SER A 207 -5.33 -7.41 18.35
N THR A 208 -5.42 -8.70 18.69
CA THR A 208 -4.47 -9.71 18.22
C THR A 208 -4.66 -9.99 16.74
N LYS A 209 -5.91 -10.12 16.29
CA LYS A 209 -6.25 -10.25 14.86
C LYS A 209 -5.81 -9.02 14.07
N ALA A 210 -6.06 -7.81 14.58
CA ALA A 210 -5.58 -6.57 13.95
C ALA A 210 -4.06 -6.48 13.85
N ARG A 211 -3.32 -6.85 14.91
CA ARG A 211 -1.85 -6.89 14.84
C ARG A 211 -1.36 -7.89 13.80
N SER A 212 -1.96 -9.08 13.77
CA SER A 212 -1.63 -10.11 12.78
C SER A 212 -1.92 -9.63 11.37
N PHE A 213 -3.01 -8.88 11.18
CA PHE A 213 -3.36 -8.27 9.89
C PHE A 213 -2.32 -7.26 9.44
N VAL A 214 -1.86 -6.37 10.33
CA VAL A 214 -0.78 -5.42 10.02
C VAL A 214 0.49 -6.15 9.60
N VAL A 215 0.91 -7.17 10.36
CA VAL A 215 2.08 -7.98 10.03
C VAL A 215 1.91 -8.66 8.67
N ALA A 216 0.75 -9.27 8.40
CA ALA A 216 0.42 -9.91 7.13
C ALA A 216 0.54 -8.95 5.94
N THR A 217 0.04 -7.71 6.10
CA THR A 217 0.10 -6.66 5.08
C THR A 217 1.55 -6.23 4.82
N LEU A 218 2.36 -6.04 5.87
CA LEU A 218 3.78 -5.71 5.69
C LEU A 218 4.55 -6.86 5.04
N SER A 219 4.31 -8.10 5.45
CA SER A 219 4.93 -9.29 4.85
C SER A 219 4.58 -9.44 3.38
N ARG A 220 3.35 -9.08 2.96
CA ARG A 220 2.98 -9.04 1.54
C ARG A 220 3.74 -7.95 0.78
N MET A 221 3.89 -6.76 1.37
CA MET A 221 4.70 -5.69 0.74
C MET A 221 6.16 -6.10 0.55
N TYR A 222 6.76 -6.76 1.54
CA TYR A 222 8.12 -7.30 1.41
C TYR A 222 8.21 -8.36 0.31
N ARG A 223 7.28 -9.31 0.27
CA ARG A 223 7.24 -10.33 -0.79
C ARG A 223 7.07 -9.73 -2.18
N ALA A 224 6.22 -8.72 -2.33
CA ALA A 224 6.05 -7.98 -3.58
C ALA A 224 7.37 -7.45 -4.12
N ARG A 225 8.15 -6.81 -3.22
CA ARG A 225 9.45 -6.25 -3.54
C ARG A 225 10.43 -7.32 -4.01
N GLU A 226 10.55 -8.41 -3.26
CA GLU A 226 11.48 -9.50 -3.58
C GLU A 226 11.09 -10.21 -4.88
N ALA A 227 9.79 -10.45 -5.09
CA ALA A 227 9.28 -11.05 -6.32
C ALA A 227 9.57 -10.18 -7.55
N CYS A 228 9.52 -8.85 -7.41
CA CYS A 228 9.76 -7.93 -8.52
C CYS A 228 11.18 -8.02 -9.08
N LEU A 229 12.18 -8.32 -8.24
CA LEU A 229 13.59 -8.35 -8.63
C LEU A 229 13.92 -9.45 -9.66
N GLY A 230 13.16 -10.54 -9.66
CA GLY A 230 13.34 -11.67 -10.59
C GLY A 230 12.25 -11.80 -11.66
N ALA A 231 11.21 -10.96 -11.59
CA ALA A 231 10.04 -11.03 -12.43
C ALA A 231 10.30 -10.52 -13.86
N ASP A 232 9.64 -11.12 -14.84
CA ASP A 232 9.60 -10.58 -16.20
C ASP A 232 8.73 -9.30 -16.28
N LYS A 233 8.71 -8.60 -17.44
CA LYS A 233 7.95 -7.34 -17.60
C LYS A 233 6.44 -7.52 -17.31
N ALA A 234 5.84 -8.66 -17.64
CA ALA A 234 4.41 -8.91 -17.43
C ALA A 234 4.12 -9.19 -15.95
N GLU A 235 4.95 -9.99 -15.30
CA GLU A 235 4.90 -10.26 -13.86
C GLU A 235 5.14 -8.98 -13.05
N GLN A 236 6.12 -8.14 -13.42
CA GLN A 236 6.38 -6.85 -12.77
C GLN A 236 5.14 -5.97 -12.76
N ARG A 237 4.38 -5.93 -13.84
CA ARG A 237 3.14 -5.15 -13.93
C ARG A 237 2.08 -5.65 -12.95
N LEU A 238 1.89 -6.97 -12.86
CA LEU A 238 0.98 -7.57 -11.88
C LEU A 238 1.43 -7.24 -10.44
N ILE A 239 2.74 -7.33 -10.18
CA ILE A 239 3.31 -7.01 -8.87
C ILE A 239 3.07 -5.54 -8.51
N ILE A 240 3.26 -4.61 -9.45
CA ILE A 240 2.98 -3.18 -9.25
C ILE A 240 1.50 -2.95 -8.91
N SER A 241 0.58 -3.59 -9.64
CA SER A 241 -0.85 -3.49 -9.37
C SER A 241 -1.23 -4.00 -7.97
N CYS A 242 -0.60 -5.09 -7.53
CA CYS A 242 -0.78 -5.61 -6.18
C CYS A 242 -0.23 -4.68 -5.10
N VAL A 243 0.94 -4.05 -5.33
CA VAL A 243 1.48 -3.03 -4.41
C VAL A 243 0.57 -1.81 -4.33
N HIS A 244 0.04 -1.38 -5.46
CA HIS A 244 -0.95 -0.31 -5.53
C HIS A 244 -2.19 -0.65 -4.69
N ALA A 245 -2.75 -1.84 -4.85
CA ALA A 245 -3.87 -2.31 -4.02
C ALA A 245 -3.51 -2.34 -2.52
N LEU A 246 -2.34 -2.82 -2.14
CA LEU A 246 -1.88 -2.86 -0.74
C LEU A 246 -1.79 -1.46 -0.10
N VAL A 247 -1.23 -0.50 -0.84
CA VAL A 247 -1.08 0.90 -0.40
C VAL A 247 -2.45 1.51 -0.15
N HIS A 248 -3.39 1.30 -1.07
CA HIS A 248 -4.70 1.89 -0.92
C HIS A 248 -5.60 1.19 0.11
N VAL A 249 -5.59 -0.15 0.19
CA VAL A 249 -6.28 -0.90 1.26
C VAL A 249 -5.85 -0.36 2.61
N THR A 250 -4.55 -0.23 2.82
CA THR A 250 -3.98 0.29 4.07
C THR A 250 -4.41 1.74 4.33
N THR A 251 -4.39 2.59 3.32
CA THR A 251 -4.79 3.99 3.42
C THR A 251 -6.26 4.14 3.81
N LYS A 252 -7.15 3.38 3.16
CA LYS A 252 -8.59 3.40 3.46
C LYS A 252 -8.90 2.88 4.86
N LEU A 253 -8.24 1.81 5.29
CA LEU A 253 -8.42 1.25 6.63
C LEU A 253 -7.89 2.18 7.73
N THR A 254 -6.70 2.76 7.54
CA THR A 254 -6.09 3.66 8.54
C THR A 254 -6.83 4.99 8.65
N SER A 255 -7.34 5.54 7.54
CA SER A 255 -8.19 6.73 7.56
C SER A 255 -9.57 6.50 8.21
N SER A 256 -10.05 5.25 8.23
CA SER A 256 -11.35 4.88 8.83
C SER A 256 -11.26 4.46 10.30
N SER A 257 -10.06 4.17 10.83
CA SER A 257 -9.87 3.69 12.20
C SER A 257 -8.57 4.19 12.82
N THR A 258 -8.69 4.97 13.90
CA THR A 258 -7.55 5.48 14.69
C THR A 258 -6.78 4.34 15.38
N THR A 259 -7.45 3.24 15.71
CA THR A 259 -6.82 2.03 16.26
C THR A 259 -5.91 1.39 15.21
N LEU A 260 -6.42 1.16 13.99
CA LEU A 260 -5.62 0.60 12.90
C LEU A 260 -4.48 1.54 12.49
N ASP A 261 -4.73 2.84 12.35
CA ASP A 261 -3.67 3.84 12.13
C ASP A 261 -2.56 3.72 13.19
N SER A 262 -2.93 3.67 14.47
CA SER A 262 -1.98 3.54 15.56
C SER A 262 -1.15 2.25 15.47
N MET A 263 -1.75 1.13 15.06
CA MET A 263 -1.05 -0.14 14.88
C MET A 263 -0.11 -0.13 13.68
N PHE A 264 -0.57 0.34 12.52
CA PHE A 264 0.28 0.48 11.32
C PHE A 264 1.46 1.41 11.59
N ARG A 265 1.25 2.57 12.20
CA ARG A 265 2.35 3.49 12.56
C ARG A 265 3.39 2.84 13.46
N LYS A 266 2.98 2.13 14.51
CA LYS A 266 3.92 1.44 15.41
C LYS A 266 4.76 0.38 14.70
N SER A 267 4.29 -0.13 13.56
CA SER A 267 5.03 -1.06 12.73
C SER A 267 5.98 -0.39 11.72
N GLY A 268 5.98 0.94 11.62
CA GLY A 268 6.81 1.69 10.66
C GLY A 268 6.40 1.46 9.20
N TYR A 269 5.10 1.23 8.95
CA TYR A 269 4.60 0.79 7.64
C TYR A 269 4.94 1.75 6.49
N LEU A 270 4.99 3.06 6.72
CA LEU A 270 5.31 4.04 5.68
C LEU A 270 6.73 3.86 5.15
N ARG A 271 7.68 3.56 6.04
CA ARG A 271 9.05 3.21 5.66
C ARG A 271 9.07 1.96 4.78
N VAL A 272 8.37 0.91 5.20
CA VAL A 272 8.30 -0.36 4.44
C VAL A 272 7.69 -0.15 3.06
N PHE A 273 6.56 0.57 3.00
CA PHE A 273 5.82 0.81 1.77
C PHE A 273 6.65 1.65 0.81
N SER A 274 7.28 2.71 1.32
CA SER A 274 8.15 3.56 0.52
C SER A 274 9.36 2.76 -0.01
N THR A 275 10.04 1.97 0.83
CA THR A 275 11.25 1.23 0.41
C THR A 275 10.92 0.23 -0.69
N ALA A 276 9.84 -0.52 -0.53
CA ALA A 276 9.41 -1.49 -1.52
C ALA A 276 8.96 -0.80 -2.83
N SER A 277 8.18 0.29 -2.73
CA SER A 277 7.73 1.04 -3.91
C SER A 277 8.89 1.67 -4.68
N ALA A 278 9.87 2.27 -3.99
CA ALA A 278 11.07 2.84 -4.61
C ALA A 278 11.95 1.77 -5.28
N SER A 279 12.07 0.59 -4.65
CA SER A 279 12.81 -0.54 -5.22
C SER A 279 12.14 -1.04 -6.51
N ILE A 280 10.82 -1.22 -6.48
CA ILE A 280 10.02 -1.67 -7.63
C ILE A 280 10.06 -0.61 -8.74
N SER A 281 9.91 0.66 -8.39
CA SER A 281 9.95 1.75 -9.37
C SER A 281 11.29 1.82 -10.08
N ALA A 282 12.40 1.53 -9.39
CA ALA A 282 13.73 1.52 -10.02
C ALA A 282 13.87 0.47 -11.14
N LEU A 283 13.08 -0.62 -11.11
CA LEU A 283 13.17 -1.73 -12.08
C LEU A 283 12.44 -1.47 -13.40
N ILE A 284 11.46 -0.57 -13.42
CA ILE A 284 10.73 -0.24 -14.64
C ILE A 284 11.72 0.44 -15.61
N GLY A 285 12.08 -0.20 -16.72
CA GLY A 285 13.05 0.34 -17.67
C GLY A 285 12.58 1.65 -18.35
N PRO A 286 13.49 2.44 -18.94
CA PRO A 286 13.15 3.64 -19.71
C PRO A 286 12.55 3.35 -21.10
N GLU A 287 12.39 2.08 -21.48
CA GLU A 287 11.91 1.70 -22.82
C GLU A 287 10.41 2.03 -23.00
N ASP A 288 10.06 2.60 -24.15
CA ASP A 288 8.73 3.13 -24.49
C ASP A 288 7.74 2.03 -24.93
N ASP A 289 7.56 1.01 -24.09
CA ASP A 289 6.47 0.04 -24.28
C ASP A 289 5.20 0.57 -23.62
N ARG A 290 4.04 0.48 -24.29
CA ARG A 290 2.73 0.86 -23.73
C ARG A 290 2.47 0.29 -22.33
N GLY A 291 2.99 -0.91 -22.03
CA GLY A 291 2.89 -1.54 -20.71
C GLY A 291 3.52 -0.72 -19.58
N ASN A 292 4.60 0.01 -19.85
CA ASN A 292 5.28 0.84 -18.87
C ASN A 292 4.43 2.05 -18.46
N ARG A 293 3.52 2.54 -19.33
CA ARG A 293 2.68 3.71 -19.03
C ARG A 293 1.70 3.44 -17.89
N GLU A 294 1.09 2.25 -17.86
CA GLU A 294 0.19 1.87 -16.76
C GLU A 294 0.98 1.64 -15.46
N SER A 295 2.12 0.95 -15.53
CA SER A 295 3.02 0.79 -14.39
C SER A 295 3.50 2.13 -13.82
N ILE A 296 3.86 3.11 -14.66
CA ILE A 296 4.24 4.45 -14.21
C ILE A 296 3.06 5.16 -13.54
N ARG A 297 1.83 5.01 -14.08
CA ARG A 297 0.62 5.57 -13.48
C ARG A 297 0.37 4.99 -12.09
N ASP A 298 0.45 3.68 -11.94
CA ASP A 298 0.25 3.00 -10.65
C ASP A 298 1.30 3.45 -9.63
N ILE A 299 2.56 3.56 -10.04
CA ILE A 299 3.66 4.07 -9.19
C ILE A 299 3.46 5.53 -8.81
N ALA A 300 2.97 6.37 -9.72
CA ALA A 300 2.65 7.77 -9.43
C ALA A 300 1.51 7.87 -8.42
N ASP A 301 0.48 7.04 -8.56
CA ASP A 301 -0.65 7.00 -7.63
C ASP A 301 -0.25 6.43 -6.26
N ILE A 302 0.63 5.43 -6.21
CA ILE A 302 1.27 4.95 -4.98
C ILE A 302 2.00 6.10 -4.28
N ALA A 303 2.87 6.82 -5.01
CA ALA A 303 3.65 7.93 -4.44
C ALA A 303 2.73 9.02 -3.90
N SER A 304 1.75 9.45 -4.69
CA SER A 304 0.72 10.41 -4.30
C SER A 304 -0.01 9.99 -3.02
N THR A 305 -0.49 8.75 -2.98
CA THR A 305 -1.23 8.19 -1.84
C THR A 305 -0.39 8.17 -0.57
N LEU A 306 0.88 7.76 -0.66
CA LEU A 306 1.82 7.80 0.47
C LEU A 306 2.03 9.24 0.98
N GLY A 307 2.18 10.20 0.07
CA GLY A 307 2.26 11.63 0.40
C GLY A 307 1.02 12.13 1.15
N VAL A 308 -0.18 11.85 0.63
CA VAL A 308 -1.45 12.22 1.29
C VAL A 308 -1.58 11.60 2.67
N VAL A 309 -1.20 10.33 2.82
CA VAL A 309 -1.22 9.65 4.12
C VAL A 309 -0.28 10.32 5.10
N ALA A 310 0.93 10.73 4.68
CA ALA A 310 1.85 11.47 5.54
C ALA A 310 1.27 12.82 6.00
N SER A 311 0.55 13.52 5.13
CA SER A 311 -0.06 14.83 5.43
C SER A 311 -1.33 14.77 6.27
N SER A 312 -2.02 13.64 6.33
CA SER A 312 -3.40 13.54 6.87
C SER A 312 -3.56 13.82 8.38
N LEU A 313 -2.48 13.97 9.17
CA LEU A 313 -2.54 14.25 10.61
C LEU A 313 -1.66 15.43 11.04
N VAL A 314 -2.29 16.57 11.30
CA VAL A 314 -1.65 17.86 11.68
C VAL A 314 -0.56 17.71 12.76
N PHE A 315 -0.79 16.88 13.79
CA PHE A 315 0.14 16.77 14.93
C PHE A 315 1.30 15.77 14.74
N LYS A 316 1.37 15.06 13.61
CA LYS A 316 2.38 14.00 13.37
C LYS A 316 2.94 13.99 11.96
N VAL A 317 2.72 15.05 11.21
CA VAL A 317 3.20 15.23 9.84
C VAL A 317 4.71 14.94 9.76
N ASN A 318 5.51 15.54 10.65
CA ASN A 318 6.97 15.41 10.65
C ASN A 318 7.43 13.96 10.81
N GLN A 319 6.86 13.22 11.77
CA GLN A 319 7.25 11.83 12.03
C GLN A 319 6.95 10.93 10.83
N ARG A 320 5.77 11.08 10.21
CA ARG A 320 5.36 10.29 9.04
C ARG A 320 6.22 10.58 7.82
N TYR A 321 6.56 11.85 7.59
CA TYR A 321 7.51 12.21 6.56
C TYR A 321 8.90 11.64 6.82
N CYS A 322 9.39 11.68 8.07
CA CYS A 322 10.66 11.03 8.42
C CYS A 322 10.63 9.52 8.10
N GLU A 323 9.53 8.82 8.40
CA GLU A 323 9.37 7.41 8.03
C GLU A 323 9.40 7.19 6.51
N LEU A 324 8.67 8.00 5.74
CA LEU A 324 8.70 7.93 4.27
C LEU A 324 10.12 8.14 3.71
N PHE A 325 10.82 9.18 4.16
CA PHE A 325 12.17 9.46 3.66
C PHE A 325 13.20 8.41 4.06
N SER A 326 13.08 7.89 5.28
CA SER A 326 13.86 6.72 5.71
C SER A 326 13.60 5.49 4.85
N GLY A 327 12.50 5.48 4.09
CA GLY A 327 12.13 4.45 3.13
C GLY A 327 12.35 4.85 1.68
N ASP A 328 13.28 5.74 1.35
CA ASP A 328 13.62 6.09 -0.04
C ASP A 328 12.48 6.76 -0.84
N TYR A 329 11.57 7.48 -0.17
CA TYR A 329 10.47 8.18 -0.84
C TYR A 329 10.94 9.20 -1.89
N LEU A 330 12.09 9.85 -1.68
CA LEU A 330 12.66 10.76 -2.69
C LEU A 330 13.05 10.04 -4.00
N GLN A 331 13.54 8.81 -3.91
CA GLN A 331 13.87 8.01 -5.09
C GLN A 331 12.61 7.61 -5.85
N LEU A 332 11.53 7.26 -5.12
CA LEU A 332 10.22 7.01 -5.71
C LEU A 332 9.70 8.25 -6.45
N LEU A 333 9.77 9.43 -5.82
CA LEU A 333 9.38 10.70 -6.43
C LEU A 333 10.20 11.03 -7.68
N GLU A 334 11.53 10.90 -7.60
CA GLU A 334 12.44 11.12 -8.73
C GLU A 334 12.08 10.22 -9.91
N CYS A 335 11.78 8.94 -9.64
CA CYS A 335 11.35 7.98 -10.64
C CYS A 335 10.04 8.42 -11.34
N VAL A 336 9.04 8.83 -10.55
CA VAL A 336 7.75 9.33 -11.09
C VAL A 336 7.97 10.59 -11.92
N THR A 337 8.75 11.56 -11.43
CA THR A 337 8.98 12.81 -12.14
C THR A 337 9.72 12.59 -13.45
N LYS A 338 10.80 11.80 -13.45
CA LYS A 338 11.60 11.53 -14.66
C LYS A 338 10.78 10.83 -15.74
N ARG A 339 9.93 9.88 -15.37
CA ARG A 339 9.21 9.04 -16.33
C ARG A 339 7.80 9.53 -16.65
N GLY A 340 7.17 10.23 -15.73
CA GLY A 340 5.86 10.83 -15.94
C GLY A 340 5.89 11.96 -16.97
N LEU A 341 7.02 12.67 -17.09
CA LEU A 341 7.20 13.71 -18.11
C LEU A 341 7.17 13.20 -19.55
N ASP A 342 7.49 11.93 -19.77
CA ASP A 342 7.51 11.32 -21.10
C ASP A 342 6.13 10.77 -21.51
N VAL A 343 5.19 10.67 -20.57
CA VAL A 343 3.83 10.17 -20.83
C VAL A 343 2.91 11.38 -21.00
N GLU A 344 2.10 11.43 -22.06
CA GLU A 344 1.01 12.41 -22.17
C GLU A 344 0.08 12.26 -20.96
N LEU A 345 0.24 13.19 -20.01
CA LEU A 345 -0.37 13.10 -18.69
C LEU A 345 -1.88 13.37 -18.78
N GLY A 346 -2.69 12.37 -18.45
CA GLY A 346 -4.12 12.57 -18.20
C GLY A 346 -4.38 13.41 -16.94
N SER A 347 -5.64 13.80 -16.71
CA SER A 347 -6.07 14.58 -15.53
C SER A 347 -5.58 13.99 -14.21
N ASP A 348 -5.52 12.67 -14.11
CA ASP A 348 -5.14 11.96 -12.88
C ASP A 348 -3.66 12.16 -12.55
N THR A 349 -2.80 12.35 -13.55
CA THR A 349 -1.38 12.59 -13.30
C THR A 349 -1.09 14.03 -12.92
N ILE A 350 -1.95 14.99 -13.30
CA ILE A 350 -1.88 16.35 -12.77
C ILE A 350 -2.11 16.32 -11.25
N ALA A 351 -3.12 15.57 -10.78
CA ALA A 351 -3.37 15.40 -9.35
C ALA A 351 -2.19 14.72 -8.62
N ALA A 352 -1.54 13.75 -9.26
CA ALA A 352 -0.31 13.15 -8.74
C ALA A 352 0.83 14.18 -8.66
N VAL A 353 1.07 14.95 -9.73
CA VAL A 353 2.10 16.02 -9.74
C VAL A 353 1.80 17.09 -8.69
N GLU A 354 0.55 17.49 -8.50
CA GLU A 354 0.13 18.41 -7.44
C GLU A 354 0.36 17.82 -6.06
N SER A 355 0.08 16.53 -5.86
CA SER A 355 0.33 15.83 -4.60
C SER A 355 1.82 15.69 -4.31
N ILE A 356 2.63 15.41 -5.33
CA ILE A 356 4.10 15.42 -5.24
C ILE A 356 4.57 16.82 -4.89
N SER A 357 4.10 17.84 -5.61
CA SER A 357 4.41 19.24 -5.34
C SER A 357 4.06 19.65 -3.91
N HIS A 358 2.91 19.20 -3.42
CA HIS A 358 2.47 19.44 -2.05
C HIS A 358 3.39 18.73 -1.04
N ALA A 359 3.75 17.47 -1.30
CA ALA A 359 4.70 16.74 -0.46
C ALA A 359 6.09 17.39 -0.46
N LEU A 360 6.54 17.92 -1.60
CA LEU A 360 7.79 18.66 -1.76
C LEU A 360 7.78 20.02 -1.04
N ARG A 361 6.63 20.71 -1.00
CA ARG A 361 6.45 21.93 -0.21
C ARG A 361 6.47 21.63 1.28
N LEU A 362 5.70 20.63 1.71
CA LEU A 362 5.69 20.16 3.11
C LEU A 362 7.09 19.72 3.53
N LEU A 363 7.83 19.05 2.65
CA LEU A 363 9.25 18.78 2.82
C LEU A 363 10.01 20.06 3.15
N GLY A 364 9.95 21.09 2.31
CA GLY A 364 10.62 22.36 2.59
C GLY A 364 10.26 22.96 3.95
N ASP A 365 9.02 22.79 4.40
CA ASP A 365 8.54 23.28 5.70
C ASP A 365 8.93 22.37 6.88
N VAL A 366 9.17 21.08 6.64
CA VAL A 366 9.55 20.07 7.65
C VAL A 366 11.07 19.89 7.76
N VAL A 367 11.82 20.13 6.67
CA VAL A 367 13.28 19.97 6.61
C VAL A 367 13.99 20.90 7.59
N ILE A 368 13.39 22.03 7.94
CA ILE A 368 13.91 22.93 8.98
C ILE A 368 13.81 22.35 10.41
N HIS A 369 13.13 21.21 10.60
CA HIS A 369 12.92 20.61 11.92
C HIS A 369 14.11 19.73 12.35
N PRO A 370 14.68 19.88 13.56
CA PRO A 370 15.88 19.14 14.00
C PRO A 370 15.80 17.61 13.90
N THR A 371 14.62 17.04 14.18
CA THR A 371 14.38 15.58 14.05
C THR A 371 14.51 15.10 12.61
N PHE A 372 14.14 15.94 11.65
CA PHE A 372 14.29 15.65 10.23
C PHE A 372 15.76 15.72 9.81
N LEU A 373 16.46 16.74 10.30
CA LEU A 373 17.89 16.96 10.05
C LEU A 373 18.74 15.76 10.49
N SER A 374 18.47 15.18 11.67
CA SER A 374 19.16 13.97 12.12
C SER A 374 18.88 12.74 11.24
N ALA A 375 17.67 12.61 10.67
CA ALA A 375 17.37 11.54 9.73
C ALA A 375 18.01 11.78 8.35
N LEU A 376 18.21 13.05 7.96
CA LEU A 376 18.93 13.40 6.74
C LEU A 376 20.42 13.04 6.81
N GLU A 377 21.06 13.03 7.98
CA GLU A 377 22.47 12.61 8.11
C GLU A 377 22.70 11.17 7.60
N ASP A 378 21.75 10.26 7.86
CA ASP A 378 21.79 8.89 7.36
C ASP A 378 21.54 8.79 5.84
N ILE A 379 20.87 9.79 5.26
CA ILE A 379 20.46 9.85 3.86
C ILE A 379 21.44 10.72 3.03
N GLU A 380 22.23 11.58 3.67
CA GLU A 380 23.14 12.56 3.07
C GLU A 380 24.06 11.96 1.99
N PRO A 381 24.67 10.77 2.20
CA PRO A 381 25.52 10.15 1.16
C PRO A 381 24.74 9.83 -0.13
N ARG A 382 23.43 9.59 -0.03
CA ARG A 382 22.53 9.35 -1.17
C ARG A 382 22.13 10.65 -1.85
N LEU A 383 22.01 11.75 -1.08
CA LEU A 383 21.69 13.08 -1.60
C LEU A 383 22.89 13.78 -2.26
N ARG A 384 24.14 13.37 -1.96
CA ARG A 384 25.38 13.92 -2.54
C ARG A 384 25.61 13.53 -4.01
N GLY A 385 24.83 12.61 -4.57
CA GLY A 385 24.75 12.46 -6.02
C GLY A 385 24.04 13.67 -6.62
N PRO A 386 24.44 14.21 -7.81
CA PRO A 386 23.68 15.27 -8.42
C PRO A 386 22.24 14.78 -8.63
N PHE A 387 21.27 15.35 -7.92
CA PHE A 387 19.87 15.23 -8.26
C PHE A 387 19.72 15.84 -9.66
N ARG A 388 19.78 14.99 -10.69
CA ARG A 388 19.72 15.42 -12.08
C ARG A 388 18.26 15.67 -12.47
N PHE A 389 17.66 16.74 -11.94
CA PHE A 389 16.47 17.35 -12.52
C PHE A 389 16.82 18.23 -13.74
N ALA A 390 18.11 18.38 -14.08
CA ALA A 390 18.63 19.32 -15.09
C ALA A 390 18.16 19.12 -16.55
N ARG A 391 17.19 18.23 -16.82
CA ARG A 391 16.62 17.99 -18.16
C ARG A 391 15.11 17.74 -18.12
N LEU A 392 14.36 18.44 -17.27
CA LEU A 392 12.91 18.48 -17.47
C LEU A 392 12.61 19.50 -18.60
N PRO A 393 11.60 19.26 -19.45
CA PRO A 393 11.15 20.25 -20.42
C PRO A 393 10.82 21.58 -19.71
N ALA A 394 11.19 22.70 -20.31
CA ALA A 394 10.88 24.02 -19.77
C ALA A 394 9.37 24.16 -19.52
N GLY A 395 8.96 24.42 -18.27
CA GLY A 395 7.55 24.50 -17.88
C GLY A 395 7.31 24.45 -16.36
N SER A 396 6.05 24.27 -15.95
CA SER A 396 5.58 24.34 -14.55
C SER A 396 6.29 23.39 -13.57
N LEU A 397 6.81 22.26 -14.07
CA LEU A 397 7.55 21.27 -13.27
C LEU A 397 9.00 21.70 -12.96
N GLN A 398 9.63 22.48 -13.85
CA GLN A 398 10.94 23.06 -13.58
C GLN A 398 10.85 24.04 -12.40
N VAL A 399 9.83 24.89 -12.39
CA VAL A 399 9.57 25.82 -11.27
C VAL A 399 9.38 25.09 -9.94
N LEU A 400 8.73 23.92 -9.96
CA LEU A 400 8.55 23.08 -8.77
C LEU A 400 9.84 22.41 -8.33
N CYS A 401 10.66 21.92 -9.27
CA CYS A 401 11.95 21.32 -8.96
C CYS A 401 12.95 22.37 -8.47
N ASP A 402 12.94 23.57 -9.06
CA ASP A 402 13.74 24.71 -8.61
C ASP A 402 13.31 25.15 -7.22
N SER A 403 12.01 25.25 -6.96
CA SER A 403 11.48 25.57 -5.63
C SER A 403 11.82 24.49 -4.59
N LEU A 404 11.78 23.20 -4.97
CA LEU A 404 12.24 22.12 -4.11
C LEU A 404 13.74 22.22 -3.85
N ASN A 405 14.55 22.36 -4.90
CA ASN A 405 16.00 22.46 -4.80
C ASN A 405 16.38 23.67 -3.94
N GLU A 406 15.70 24.80 -4.10
CA GLU A 406 15.86 25.99 -3.26
C GLU A 406 15.52 25.67 -1.80
N LYS A 407 14.39 25.02 -1.51
CA LYS A 407 13.99 24.67 -0.13
C LYS A 407 14.90 23.62 0.51
N VAL A 408 15.32 22.62 -0.25
CA VAL A 408 16.30 21.61 0.18
C VAL A 408 17.65 22.27 0.40
N GLN A 409 18.09 23.14 -0.50
CA GLN A 409 19.32 23.91 -0.35
C GLN A 409 19.24 24.85 0.85
N ILE A 410 18.11 25.50 1.13
CA ILE A 410 17.90 26.28 2.35
C ILE A 410 17.99 25.39 3.59
N GLY A 411 17.44 24.18 3.55
CA GLY A 411 17.55 23.21 4.65
C GLY A 411 18.98 22.71 4.85
N ILE A 412 19.68 22.43 3.76
CA ILE A 412 21.09 22.02 3.71
C ILE A 412 22.01 23.18 4.14
N ASP A 413 21.71 24.41 3.73
CA ASP A 413 22.43 25.61 4.12
C ASP A 413 22.12 25.95 5.57
N ALA A 414 20.90 25.73 6.06
CA ALA A 414 20.59 25.83 7.48
C ALA A 414 21.36 24.78 8.27
N LEU A 415 21.44 23.53 7.79
CA LEU A 415 22.32 22.48 8.33
C LEU A 415 23.78 22.92 8.33
N PHE A 416 24.31 23.40 7.20
CA PHE A 416 25.71 23.79 7.05
C PHE A 416 26.03 25.05 7.85
N TYR A 417 25.15 26.05 7.86
CA TYR A 417 25.25 27.26 8.67
C TYR A 417 25.21 26.93 10.16
N ASN A 418 24.32 26.01 10.57
CA ASN A 418 24.25 25.48 11.93
C ASN A 418 25.41 24.52 12.26
N SER A 419 26.09 23.94 11.28
CA SER A 419 27.30 23.11 11.49
C SER A 419 28.60 23.92 11.48
N ARG A 420 28.60 25.11 10.84
CA ARG A 420 29.75 26.03 10.76
C ARG A 420 29.75 27.09 11.86
N LYS A 421 28.60 27.34 12.48
CA LYS A 421 28.54 27.94 13.82
C LYS A 421 28.56 26.77 14.80
N ASP A 422 29.41 26.81 15.81
CA ASP A 422 29.49 25.81 16.88
C ASP A 422 28.18 25.65 17.71
N GLU A 423 27.04 26.18 17.27
CA GLU A 423 25.85 26.42 18.06
C GLU A 423 24.57 26.44 17.20
N VAL A 424 23.87 25.29 17.10
CA VAL A 424 22.53 25.22 16.51
C VAL A 424 21.51 25.83 17.49
N TYR A 425 20.78 26.85 17.05
CA TYR A 425 19.77 27.51 17.90
C TYR A 425 18.41 26.82 17.73
N VAL A 426 17.90 26.16 18.78
CA VAL A 426 16.60 25.47 18.75
C VAL A 426 15.77 25.85 19.98
N CYS A 427 14.56 26.36 19.76
CA CYS A 427 13.56 26.57 20.80
C CYS A 427 12.17 26.18 20.30
N SER A 428 11.50 25.27 21.01
CA SER A 428 10.14 24.79 20.72
C SER A 428 9.04 25.69 21.29
N SER A 429 9.38 26.74 22.07
CA SER A 429 8.38 27.67 22.61
C SER A 429 7.85 28.60 21.52
N LEU A 430 6.53 28.54 21.27
CA LEU A 430 5.85 29.37 20.26
C LEU A 430 5.92 30.88 20.53
N LYS A 431 6.23 31.29 21.76
CA LYS A 431 6.42 32.70 22.16
C LYS A 431 7.87 33.01 22.53
N CYS A 432 8.83 32.34 21.91
CA CYS A 432 10.23 32.65 22.12
C CYS A 432 10.58 33.98 21.42
N ASP A 433 10.63 35.07 22.19
CA ASP A 433 11.00 36.40 21.67
C ASP A 433 12.53 36.60 21.52
N ARG A 434 13.34 35.59 21.87
CA ARG A 434 14.81 35.70 21.81
C ARG A 434 15.31 35.60 20.37
N SER A 435 16.20 36.53 20.01
CA SER A 435 17.08 36.40 18.85
C SER A 435 17.91 35.11 18.94
N PRO A 436 18.41 34.56 17.81
CA PRO A 436 19.12 33.27 17.74
C PRO A 436 20.52 33.31 18.38
N GLU A 437 20.63 33.69 19.65
CA GLU A 437 21.89 33.91 20.36
C GLU A 437 22.13 32.89 21.50
N THR A 438 21.23 31.91 21.72
CA THR A 438 21.44 30.90 22.79
C THR A 438 21.88 29.50 22.30
N PRO A 439 23.16 29.10 22.48
CA PRO A 439 23.74 27.85 21.99
C PRO A 439 22.92 26.57 22.21
N MET A 440 23.02 25.57 21.31
CA MET A 440 22.42 24.23 21.54
C MET A 440 22.93 23.56 22.81
N SER A 441 24.21 23.79 23.15
CA SER A 441 24.84 23.27 24.38
C SER A 441 24.21 23.82 25.66
N ALA A 442 23.48 24.95 25.57
CA ALA A 442 22.73 25.56 26.65
C ALA A 442 21.21 25.30 26.57
N SER A 443 20.75 24.52 25.59
CA SER A 443 19.33 24.21 25.45
C SER A 443 18.84 23.31 26.58
N ASN A 444 17.67 23.65 27.12
CA ASN A 444 16.98 22.88 28.14
C ASN A 444 16.02 21.92 27.45
N GLU A 445 16.36 20.64 27.48
CA GLU A 445 15.42 19.61 27.08
C GLU A 445 14.38 19.38 28.18
N CYS A 446 13.13 19.07 27.79
CA CYS A 446 12.15 18.62 28.77
C CYS A 446 12.56 17.28 29.38
N SER A 447 12.96 17.29 30.65
CA SER A 447 13.39 16.10 31.41
C SER A 447 12.34 15.00 31.59
N ARG A 448 11.09 15.24 31.17
CA ARG A 448 10.00 14.26 31.28
C ARG A 448 9.76 13.51 29.97
N CYS A 449 9.63 14.23 28.86
CA CYS A 449 9.27 13.66 27.57
C CYS A 449 10.42 13.65 26.56
N PHE A 450 11.43 14.52 26.74
CA PHE A 450 12.62 14.60 25.88
C PHE A 450 12.28 14.80 24.40
N SER A 451 11.18 15.50 24.13
CA SER A 451 10.64 15.68 22.77
C SER A 451 10.62 17.14 22.32
N VAL A 452 11.02 18.05 23.21
CA VAL A 452 11.02 19.50 22.98
C VAL A 452 12.28 20.08 23.59
N LEU A 453 12.87 21.05 22.90
CA LEU A 453 14.11 21.73 23.27
C LEU A 453 13.80 23.20 23.48
N TYR A 454 14.28 23.78 24.57
CA TYR A 454 14.06 25.20 24.85
C TYR A 454 15.39 25.93 24.93
N CYS A 455 15.49 27.11 24.32
CA CYS A 455 16.68 27.94 24.49
C CYS A 455 16.88 28.40 25.94
N SER A 456 15.84 28.33 26.79
CA SER A 456 15.93 28.79 28.18
C SER A 456 14.87 28.16 29.09
N LYS A 457 15.09 28.26 30.40
CA LYS A 457 14.10 27.84 31.41
C LYS A 457 12.82 28.67 31.36
N GLU A 458 12.92 29.94 30.95
CA GLU A 458 11.75 30.81 30.79
C GLU A 458 10.89 30.34 29.62
N CYS A 459 11.50 30.03 28.47
CA CYS A 459 10.78 29.46 27.32
C CYS A 459 10.16 28.11 27.68
N GLN A 460 10.91 27.25 28.39
CA GLN A 460 10.38 26.00 28.92
C GLN A 460 9.19 26.22 29.85
N ALA A 461 9.29 27.12 30.83
CA ALA A 461 8.23 27.37 31.81
C ALA A 461 6.98 27.97 31.16
N HIS A 462 7.17 28.87 30.19
CA HIS A 462 6.10 29.49 29.43
C HIS A 462 5.36 28.45 28.59
N ASP A 463 6.07 27.72 27.73
CA ASP A 463 5.49 26.68 26.89
C ASP A 463 4.88 25.56 27.74
N TRP A 464 5.53 25.19 28.87
CA TRP A 464 4.97 24.27 29.85
C TRP A 464 3.60 24.73 30.34
N LYS A 465 3.46 26.00 30.74
CA LYS A 465 2.21 26.54 31.26
C LYS A 465 1.10 26.59 30.22
N GLU A 466 1.42 26.96 28.98
CA GLU A 466 0.41 27.20 27.94
C GLU A 466 0.05 25.95 27.15
N PHE A 467 1.03 25.13 26.75
CA PHE A 467 0.84 24.04 25.80
C PHE A 467 1.41 22.71 26.34
N HIS A 468 2.71 22.68 26.60
CA HIS A 468 3.47 21.45 26.77
C HIS A 468 3.10 20.66 28.03
N HIS A 469 2.61 21.26 29.12
CA HIS A 469 2.14 20.48 30.28
C HIS A 469 1.06 19.47 29.90
N SER A 470 0.13 19.87 29.01
CA SER A 470 -0.97 19.02 28.57
C SER A 470 -0.53 17.91 27.59
N GLU A 471 0.55 18.16 26.85
CA GLU A 471 1.09 17.26 25.83
C GLU A 471 2.18 16.33 26.37
N CYS A 472 2.98 16.80 27.33
CA CYS A 472 4.16 16.14 27.86
C CYS A 472 3.85 14.73 28.36
N LYS A 473 2.69 14.52 28.98
CA LYS A 473 2.26 13.19 29.43
C LYS A 473 2.08 12.24 28.24
N LYS A 474 1.42 12.69 27.16
CA LYS A 474 1.19 11.90 25.95
C LYS A 474 2.52 11.60 25.23
N LEU A 475 3.40 12.59 25.14
CA LEU A 475 4.72 12.49 24.51
C LEU A 475 5.66 11.56 25.31
N LYS A 476 5.61 11.61 26.63
CA LYS A 476 6.35 10.68 27.50
C LYS A 476 5.87 9.24 27.29
N GLU A 477 4.55 9.03 27.22
CA GLU A 477 3.96 7.72 27.01
C GLU A 477 4.22 7.13 25.62
N SER A 478 4.47 7.96 24.59
CA SER A 478 4.92 7.47 23.28
C SER A 478 6.39 7.06 23.30
N ARG A 479 7.28 7.91 23.86
CA ARG A 479 8.73 7.62 23.91
C ARG A 479 9.07 6.39 24.74
N PHE A 480 8.44 6.21 25.92
CA PHE A 480 8.69 5.03 26.76
C PHE A 480 8.32 3.71 26.08
N ARG A 481 7.40 3.74 25.10
CA ARG A 481 7.03 2.55 24.33
C ARG A 481 7.98 2.28 23.16
N GLU A 482 8.69 3.31 22.68
CA GLU A 482 9.65 3.22 21.57
C GLU A 482 11.06 2.80 22.05
N CYS A 483 11.50 3.26 23.23
CA CYS A 483 12.85 2.97 23.75
C CYS A 483 13.01 1.59 24.43
N GLN A 484 11.98 0.74 24.48
CA GLN A 484 12.13 -0.64 24.99
C GLN A 484 12.82 -1.59 23.98
N GLY A 485 13.36 -1.08 22.86
CA GLY A 485 13.91 -1.89 21.77
C GLY A 485 15.36 -1.64 21.32
N SER A 486 16.10 -0.61 21.76
CA SER A 486 17.50 -0.42 21.30
C SER A 486 18.38 0.46 22.20
N ASP A 487 19.63 0.01 22.39
CA ASP A 487 20.71 0.62 23.17
C ASP A 487 21.03 2.08 22.79
N THR A 488 20.89 2.99 23.76
CA THR A 488 21.05 4.44 23.61
C THR A 488 22.51 4.93 23.56
N ASN A 489 23.51 4.05 23.71
CA ASN A 489 24.93 4.45 23.79
C ASN A 489 25.67 4.56 22.46
N ARG A 490 25.05 4.23 21.31
CA ARG A 490 25.72 4.23 20.00
C ARG A 490 25.72 5.59 19.29
N MET A 491 24.79 6.49 19.63
CA MET A 491 24.56 7.73 18.88
C MET A 491 25.57 8.86 19.23
N VAL A 492 26.05 8.92 20.47
CA VAL A 492 26.96 10.00 20.93
C VAL A 492 28.41 9.83 20.46
N ARG A 493 28.82 8.63 20.04
CA ARG A 493 30.20 8.37 19.55
C ARG A 493 30.38 8.57 18.04
N GLY A 494 29.30 8.60 17.25
CA GLY A 494 29.37 8.85 15.80
C GLY A 494 29.73 10.30 15.44
N LEU A 495 29.38 11.25 16.31
CA LEU A 495 29.54 12.69 16.06
C LEU A 495 30.99 13.21 16.13
N PHE A 496 31.95 12.46 16.70
CA PHE A 496 33.33 12.95 16.92
C PHE A 496 34.38 12.45 15.90
N GLN A 497 34.01 11.63 14.90
CA GLN A 497 34.96 11.10 13.91
C GLN A 497 34.90 11.77 12.51
N MET A 498 34.08 12.81 12.33
CA MET A 498 33.78 13.39 10.99
C MET A 498 34.44 14.74 10.67
N GLU A 499 35.38 15.25 11.47
CA GLU A 499 36.09 16.50 11.13
C GLU A 499 37.06 16.34 9.93
N GLY A 500 37.62 15.14 9.71
CA GLY A 500 38.61 14.91 8.65
C GLY A 500 38.05 14.74 7.24
N TYR A 501 36.76 14.38 7.10
CA TYR A 501 36.14 14.08 5.80
C TYR A 501 35.49 15.30 5.13
N ILE A 502 35.15 16.33 5.90
CA ILE A 502 34.42 17.52 5.44
C ILE A 502 35.34 18.47 4.65
N VAL A 503 36.63 18.53 4.97
CA VAL A 503 37.61 19.39 4.29
C VAL A 503 37.88 18.95 2.84
N ASN A 504 37.82 17.64 2.56
CA ASN A 504 38.05 17.11 1.21
C ASN A 504 36.86 17.35 0.26
N LEU A 505 35.66 17.57 0.79
CA LEU A 505 34.44 17.85 0.02
C LEU A 505 34.40 19.31 -0.49
N ILE A 506 34.99 20.24 0.27
CA ILE A 506 35.05 21.67 -0.06
C ILE A 506 35.85 21.91 -1.36
N VAL A 507 36.94 21.16 -1.58
CA VAL A 507 37.82 21.32 -2.77
C VAL A 507 37.17 20.80 -4.06
N GLN A 508 36.18 19.92 -3.97
CA GLN A 508 35.52 19.31 -5.13
C GLN A 508 34.34 20.14 -5.65
N LEU A 509 33.64 20.88 -4.77
CA LEU A 509 32.45 21.66 -5.12
C LEU A 509 32.77 23.04 -5.70
N GLU A 510 33.94 23.63 -5.40
CA GLU A 510 34.38 24.89 -6.02
C GLU A 510 34.59 24.78 -7.55
N ARG A 511 34.75 23.57 -8.09
CA ARG A 511 34.90 23.34 -9.55
C ARG A 511 33.58 23.33 -10.33
N VAL A 512 32.43 23.31 -9.66
CA VAL A 512 31.10 23.33 -10.31
C VAL A 512 30.62 24.76 -10.56
N GLY A 513 31.14 25.74 -9.81
CA GLY A 513 30.85 27.17 -9.99
C GLY A 513 31.25 27.72 -11.36
N ASP A 514 32.26 27.14 -12.00
CA ASP A 514 32.76 27.59 -13.31
C ASP A 514 31.81 27.25 -14.48
N ILE A 515 30.84 26.34 -14.28
CA ILE A 515 29.87 25.95 -15.32
C ILE A 515 28.75 27.00 -15.44
N TYR A 516 28.46 27.75 -14.37
CA TYR A 516 27.39 28.75 -14.37
C TYR A 516 27.75 30.02 -15.16
N GLN A 517 29.03 30.35 -15.32
CA GLN A 517 29.46 31.50 -16.15
C GLN A 517 29.39 31.23 -17.66
N VAL A 518 29.47 29.97 -18.10
CA VAL A 518 29.44 29.63 -19.52
C VAL A 518 28.02 29.70 -20.10
N LEU A 519 27.00 29.43 -19.28
CA LEU A 519 25.60 29.44 -19.73
C LEU A 519 25.00 30.85 -19.83
N HIS A 520 25.55 31.84 -19.12
CA HIS A 520 25.09 33.23 -19.23
C HIS A 520 25.58 33.96 -20.49
N HIS A 521 26.58 33.44 -21.20
CA HIS A 521 27.07 34.04 -22.46
C HIS A 521 26.39 33.52 -23.73
N VAL A 522 25.50 32.53 -23.63
CA VAL A 522 24.87 31.90 -24.81
C VAL A 522 23.45 32.44 -25.07
N VAL A 523 22.88 33.26 -24.18
CA VAL A 523 21.50 33.75 -24.29
C VAL A 523 21.39 35.21 -24.79
N ASP A 524 22.50 35.95 -24.90
CA ASP A 524 22.50 37.34 -25.40
C ASP A 524 23.07 37.46 -26.84
N TYR A 525 22.55 36.67 -27.79
CA TYR A 525 22.70 37.01 -29.21
C TYR A 525 21.35 37.13 -29.89
N ASP A 526 21.05 38.39 -30.18
CA ASP A 526 19.82 38.96 -30.71
C ASP A 526 19.31 38.36 -32.02
N VAL A 527 17.99 38.27 -32.05
CA VAL A 527 17.14 38.31 -33.24
C VAL A 527 17.05 39.78 -33.67
N GLU A 528 17.92 40.22 -34.56
CA GLU A 528 17.65 41.37 -35.43
C GLU A 528 17.04 40.81 -36.73
N CYS A 529 15.71 40.89 -36.85
CA CYS A 529 15.04 40.76 -38.15
C CYS A 529 14.91 42.16 -38.76
N ASP A 530 15.63 42.35 -39.86
CA ASP A 530 15.58 43.51 -40.75
C ASP A 530 14.17 43.76 -41.31
N ASP A 531 13.69 44.99 -41.13
CA ASP A 531 12.72 45.65 -42.02
C ASP A 531 13.50 46.56 -42.98
N SER A 532 13.83 46.09 -44.20
CA SER A 532 13.87 46.92 -45.43
C SER A 532 14.24 46.13 -46.70
N ASP A 533 13.45 46.40 -47.76
CA ASP A 533 13.51 46.03 -49.19
C ASP A 533 12.78 44.78 -49.69
#